data_AF-A0A8H3LHY7-F1
#
_entry.id   AF-A0A8H3LHY7-F1
#
_cell.length_a   1.000
_cell.length_b   1.000
_cell.length_c   1.000
_cell.angle_alpha   90.00
_cell.angle_beta   90.00
_cell.angle_gamma   90.00
#
_symmetry.space_group_name_H-M   'P 1'
#
loop_
_entity.id
_entity.type
_entity.pdbx_description
1 polymer ?
#
loop_
_entity_poly.entity_id
_entity_poly.type
_entity_poly.pdbx_seq_one_letter_code
_entity_poly.pdbx_strand_id
1 'polypeptide(L)'
;MLSGIAVMEEKDPVKSHVLYARVEEPAGQNTIEKLGEFLIDKFAEAGYLRRENRPLKLHVTLINTRHRDEHSASSNNNNKQEESNRYPFNAVSILNKFSNIEFGPNRLESIHISKIAEYDENGRHRSEGGIKLS
;
A
#
# COMPACT_ATOMS: atom_id res chain seq x y z
N MET A 1 -14.57 -5.72 0.01
CA MET A 1 -14.74 -4.94 -1.23
C MET A 1 -13.64 -3.91 -1.31
N LEU A 2 -13.21 -3.58 -2.53
CA LEU A 2 -12.35 -2.41 -2.75
C LEU A 2 -13.24 -1.29 -3.29
N SER A 3 -13.32 -0.20 -2.54
CA SER A 3 -14.24 0.90 -2.80
C SER A 3 -13.66 2.23 -2.33
N GLY A 4 -13.88 3.25 -3.14
CA GLY A 4 -13.35 4.58 -2.97
C GLY A 4 -11.82 4.65 -2.93
N ILE A 5 -11.33 5.88 -2.85
CA ILE A 5 -9.91 6.18 -2.72
C ILE A 5 -9.68 7.24 -1.64
N ALA A 6 -8.49 7.21 -1.06
CA ALA A 6 -8.03 8.18 -0.09
C ALA A 6 -6.52 8.39 -0.20
N VAL A 7 -6.04 9.45 0.44
CA VAL A 7 -4.60 9.73 0.59
C VAL A 7 -4.17 9.41 2.01
N MET A 8 -2.89 9.05 2.20
CA MET A 8 -2.38 8.78 3.55
C MET A 8 -2.37 10.04 4.41
N GLU A 9 -2.00 11.18 3.83
CA GLU A 9 -1.98 12.50 4.47
C GLU A 9 -3.34 13.23 4.31
N GLU A 10 -4.40 12.74 4.96
CA GLU A 10 -5.79 13.21 4.77
C GLU A 10 -6.00 14.72 4.96
N LYS A 11 -5.15 15.40 5.76
CA LYS A 11 -5.26 16.84 6.04
C LYS A 11 -4.76 17.73 4.90
N ASP A 12 -3.93 17.23 4.00
CA ASP A 12 -3.37 18.02 2.89
C ASP A 12 -3.29 17.19 1.60
N PRO A 13 -4.41 17.06 0.86
CA PRO A 13 -4.42 16.35 -0.41
C PRO A 13 -3.58 17.02 -1.50
N VAL A 14 -3.13 18.27 -1.31
CA VAL A 14 -2.26 18.96 -2.28
C VAL A 14 -0.81 18.47 -2.15
N LYS A 15 -0.42 18.00 -0.96
CA LYS A 15 0.92 17.47 -0.67
C LYS A 15 0.92 15.96 -0.40
N SER A 16 0.14 15.20 -1.18
CA SER A 16 0.03 13.76 -0.99
C SER A 16 1.24 12.99 -1.50
N HIS A 17 1.58 11.92 -0.79
CA HIS A 17 2.67 11.02 -1.16
C HIS A 17 2.19 9.61 -1.50
N VAL A 18 1.04 9.21 -0.95
CA VAL A 18 0.41 7.92 -1.18
C VAL A 18 -1.08 8.11 -1.46
N LEU A 19 -1.57 7.58 -2.57
CA LEU A 19 -2.99 7.36 -2.87
C LEU A 19 -3.28 5.87 -2.78
N TYR A 20 -4.39 5.49 -2.17
CA TYR A 20 -4.78 4.10 -2.02
C TYR A 20 -6.29 3.89 -2.19
N ALA A 21 -6.69 2.70 -2.59
CA ALA A 21 -8.06 2.22 -2.53
C ALA A 21 -8.36 1.69 -1.12
N ARG A 22 -9.56 1.99 -0.59
CA ARG A 22 -9.96 1.49 0.73
C ARG A 22 -10.34 0.02 0.65
N VAL A 23 -10.06 -0.69 1.74
CA VAL A 23 -10.53 -2.06 1.96
C VAL A 23 -11.74 -1.96 2.89
N GLU A 24 -12.90 -2.37 2.39
CA GLU A 24 -14.14 -2.38 3.16
C GLU A 24 -14.62 -3.81 3.36
N GLU A 25 -14.87 -4.20 4.60
CA GLU A 25 -15.54 -5.45 4.92
C GLU A 25 -17.04 -5.21 5.09
N PRO A 26 -17.91 -6.21 4.81
CA PRO A 26 -19.33 -6.11 5.11
C PRO A 26 -19.58 -5.71 6.56
N ALA A 27 -20.64 -4.94 6.82
CA ALA A 27 -20.96 -4.47 8.16
C ALA A 27 -20.99 -5.63 9.17
N GLY A 28 -20.26 -5.48 10.28
CA GLY A 28 -20.12 -6.51 11.32
C GLY A 28 -19.04 -7.57 11.04
N GLN A 29 -18.37 -7.52 9.89
CA GLN A 29 -17.18 -8.33 9.60
C GLN A 29 -15.91 -7.48 9.78
N ASN A 30 -14.87 -8.12 10.31
CA ASN A 30 -13.53 -7.58 10.48
C ASN A 30 -12.48 -8.70 10.36
N THR A 31 -12.74 -9.65 9.47
CA THR A 31 -11.94 -10.86 9.28
C THR A 31 -10.56 -10.52 8.75
N ILE A 32 -10.46 -9.62 7.76
CA ILE A 32 -9.17 -9.23 7.17
C ILE A 32 -8.37 -8.40 8.18
N GLU A 33 -9.03 -7.53 8.94
CA GLU A 33 -8.40 -6.77 10.03
C GLU A 33 -7.81 -7.72 11.09
N LYS A 34 -8.64 -8.63 11.63
CA LYS A 34 -8.20 -9.64 12.61
C LYS A 34 -7.09 -10.53 12.09
N LEU A 35 -7.15 -10.93 10.82
CA LEU A 35 -6.09 -11.70 10.19
C LEU A 35 -4.78 -10.91 10.14
N GLY A 36 -4.84 -9.62 9.78
CA GLY A 36 -3.68 -8.74 9.78
C GLY A 36 -3.06 -8.59 11.18
N GLU A 37 -3.88 -8.35 12.20
CA GLU A 37 -3.44 -8.30 13.60
C GLU A 37 -2.82 -9.61 14.06
N PHE A 38 -3.46 -10.74 13.76
CA PHE A 38 -2.94 -12.07 14.07
C PHE A 38 -1.57 -12.31 13.42
N LEU A 39 -1.38 -11.92 12.16
CA LEU A 39 -0.10 -12.04 11.47
C LEU A 39 0.97 -11.14 12.10
N ILE A 40 0.63 -9.90 12.44
CA ILE A 40 1.54 -8.99 13.16
C ILE A 40 2.01 -9.63 14.46
N ASP A 41 1.09 -10.18 15.25
CA ASP A 41 1.41 -10.83 16.52
C ASP A 41 2.30 -12.06 16.33
N LYS A 42 1.97 -12.96 15.40
CA LYS A 42 2.76 -14.17 15.17
C LYS A 42 4.17 -13.88 14.67
N PHE A 43 4.33 -12.91 13.77
CA PHE A 43 5.64 -12.51 13.28
C PHE A 43 6.45 -11.75 14.34
N ALA A 44 5.81 -10.98 15.21
CA ALA A 44 6.47 -10.32 16.33
C ALA A 44 6.93 -11.32 17.39
N GLU A 45 6.08 -12.28 17.77
CA GLU A 45 6.42 -13.37 18.70
C GLU A 45 7.60 -14.21 18.21
N ALA A 46 7.68 -14.46 16.91
CA ALA A 46 8.77 -15.20 16.28
C ALA A 46 10.04 -14.35 16.06
N GLY A 47 10.03 -13.06 16.38
CA GLY A 47 11.19 -12.17 16.25
C GLY A 47 11.43 -11.60 14.85
N TYR A 48 10.48 -11.76 13.92
CA TYR A 48 10.59 -11.27 12.53
C TYR A 48 10.01 -9.86 12.33
N LEU A 49 9.23 -9.36 13.29
CA LEU A 49 8.61 -8.04 13.22
C LEU A 49 8.79 -7.29 14.54
N ARG A 50 9.10 -6.00 14.47
CA ARG A 50 9.05 -5.11 15.63
C ARG A 50 7.62 -4.59 15.80
N ARG A 51 7.06 -4.71 17.00
CA ARG A 51 5.76 -4.10 17.30
C ARG A 51 5.85 -2.58 17.20
N GLU A 52 4.93 -2.00 16.44
CA GLU A 52 4.74 -0.56 16.33
C GLU A 52 3.48 -0.14 17.08
N ASN A 53 3.47 1.07 17.64
CA ASN A 53 2.29 1.61 18.32
C ASN A 53 1.32 2.29 17.32
N ARG A 54 1.30 1.80 16.08
CA ARG A 54 0.51 2.32 14.97
C ARG A 54 -0.62 1.34 14.69
N PRO A 55 -1.88 1.81 14.58
CA PRO A 55 -2.99 0.94 14.21
C PRO A 55 -2.83 0.39 12.79
N LEU A 56 -3.27 -0.85 12.59
CA LEU A 56 -3.32 -1.48 11.27
C LEU A 56 -4.23 -0.65 10.35
N LYS A 57 -3.71 -0.28 9.17
CA LYS A 57 -4.48 0.41 8.13
C LYS A 57 -4.43 -0.41 6.85
N LEU A 58 -5.46 -1.22 6.63
CA LEU A 58 -5.60 -2.01 5.40
C LEU A 58 -5.90 -1.08 4.22
N HIS A 59 -5.12 -1.23 3.14
CA HIS A 59 -5.27 -0.43 1.93
C HIS A 59 -4.59 -1.10 0.74
N VAL A 60 -5.03 -0.76 -0.47
CA VAL A 60 -4.34 -1.13 -1.72
C VAL A 60 -3.71 0.12 -2.29
N THR A 61 -2.38 0.21 -2.27
CA THR A 61 -1.65 1.38 -2.80
C THR A 61 -1.83 1.47 -4.31
N LEU A 62 -2.26 2.64 -4.80
CA LEU A 62 -2.44 2.93 -6.22
C LEU A 62 -1.34 3.84 -6.76
N ILE A 63 -0.94 4.85 -5.96
CA ILE A 63 0.14 5.79 -6.29
C ILE A 63 1.02 5.93 -5.06
N ASN A 64 2.33 5.82 -5.24
CA ASN A 64 3.31 6.11 -4.20
C ASN A 64 4.50 6.82 -4.82
N THR A 65 4.72 8.09 -4.43
CA THR A 65 5.79 8.90 -5.03
C THR A 65 7.21 8.39 -4.74
N ARG A 66 7.36 7.36 -3.88
CA ARG A 66 8.63 6.63 -3.70
C ARG A 66 9.07 5.90 -4.97
N HIS A 67 8.13 5.52 -5.84
CA HIS A 67 8.41 4.80 -7.10
C HIS A 67 8.43 5.74 -8.31
N ARG A 68 8.56 7.05 -8.11
CA ARG A 68 8.69 7.99 -9.21
C ARG A 68 10.10 7.86 -9.79
N ASP A 69 10.20 7.39 -11.03
CA ASP A 69 11.48 7.35 -11.74
C ASP A 69 12.03 8.76 -11.97
N GLU A 70 13.30 9.00 -11.66
CA GLU A 70 13.97 10.29 -11.83
C GLU A 70 14.14 10.69 -13.31
N HIS A 71 13.88 9.79 -14.27
CA HIS A 71 14.04 10.05 -15.70
C HIS A 71 13.13 11.15 -16.28
N SER A 72 12.13 11.62 -15.53
CA SER A 72 11.31 12.79 -15.91
C SER A 72 11.90 14.13 -15.45
N ALA A 73 12.95 14.13 -14.63
CA ALA A 73 13.68 15.34 -14.25
C ALA A 73 14.97 15.41 -15.05
N SER A 74 14.95 16.14 -16.17
CA SER A 74 16.18 16.53 -16.88
C SER A 74 17.04 17.40 -15.95
N SER A 75 17.87 16.80 -15.12
CA SER A 75 18.92 17.50 -14.38
C SER A 75 20.00 16.50 -14.00
N ASN A 76 21.12 16.57 -14.72
CA ASN A 76 22.41 16.06 -14.31
C ASN A 76 22.60 16.29 -12.81
N ASN A 77 22.66 15.23 -11.99
CA ASN A 77 23.47 15.20 -10.78
C ASN A 77 23.56 13.78 -10.23
N ASN A 78 24.75 13.20 -10.38
CA ASN A 78 25.19 11.94 -9.78
C ASN A 78 25.33 12.06 -8.25
N ASN A 79 24.24 12.11 -7.48
CA ASN A 79 24.36 12.08 -6.02
C ASN A 79 23.31 11.19 -5.36
N LYS A 80 23.82 10.24 -4.57
CA LYS A 80 23.12 9.30 -3.68
C LYS A 80 22.34 10.03 -2.58
N GLN A 81 21.25 10.70 -2.94
CA GLN A 81 20.28 11.32 -2.03
C GLN A 81 18.84 11.04 -2.51
N GLU A 82 18.51 9.78 -2.76
CA GLU A 82 17.22 9.38 -3.35
C GLU A 82 16.00 9.65 -2.44
N GLU A 83 16.18 9.80 -1.12
CA GLU A 83 15.06 10.17 -0.23
C GLU A 83 14.77 11.68 -0.17
N SER A 84 15.74 12.55 -0.47
CA SER A 84 15.56 14.01 -0.30
C SER A 84 14.82 14.67 -1.47
N ASN A 85 14.61 13.95 -2.58
CA ASN A 85 14.02 14.47 -3.80
C ASN A 85 12.55 14.03 -4.00
N ARG A 86 11.91 13.45 -2.98
CA ARG A 86 10.53 12.98 -3.06
C ARG A 86 9.56 14.16 -3.07
N TYR A 87 9.12 14.57 -4.25
CA TYR A 87 8.09 15.61 -4.37
C TYR A 87 6.68 15.03 -4.25
N PRO A 88 5.78 15.67 -3.49
CA PRO A 88 4.38 15.25 -3.42
C PRO A 88 3.65 15.48 -4.74
N PHE A 89 2.41 15.02 -4.82
CA PHE A 89 1.49 15.34 -5.92
C PHE A 89 0.17 15.88 -5.35
N ASN A 90 -0.51 16.69 -6.17
CA ASN A 90 -1.83 17.20 -5.85
C ASN A 90 -2.89 16.17 -6.21
N ALA A 91 -3.49 15.54 -5.19
CA ALA A 91 -4.51 14.52 -5.34
C ALA A 91 -5.94 15.07 -5.49
N VAL A 92 -6.17 16.38 -5.33
CA VAL A 92 -7.52 16.98 -5.26
C VAL A 92 -8.37 16.62 -6.47
N SER A 93 -7.84 16.77 -7.68
CA SER A 93 -8.58 16.45 -8.90
C SER A 93 -8.92 14.96 -9.03
N ILE A 94 -8.02 14.08 -8.53
CA ILE A 94 -8.23 12.63 -8.53
C ILE A 94 -9.32 12.28 -7.53
N LEU A 95 -9.23 12.81 -6.30
CA LEU A 95 -10.23 12.60 -5.24
C LEU A 95 -11.60 13.12 -5.66
N ASN A 96 -11.68 14.32 -6.24
CA ASN A 96 -12.95 14.90 -6.71
C ASN A 96 -13.64 14.03 -7.76
N LYS A 97 -12.87 13.34 -8.62
CA LYS A 97 -13.41 12.53 -9.71
C LYS A 97 -13.70 11.10 -9.29
N PHE A 98 -12.92 10.53 -8.37
CA PHE A 98 -12.89 9.08 -8.12
C PHE A 98 -13.07 8.69 -6.65
N SER A 99 -13.38 9.62 -5.74
CA SER A 99 -13.51 9.36 -4.28
C SER A 99 -14.37 8.15 -3.92
N ASN A 100 -15.40 7.88 -4.73
CA ASN A 100 -16.41 6.83 -4.52
C ASN A 100 -16.36 5.73 -5.60
N ILE A 101 -15.24 5.56 -6.31
CA ILE A 101 -15.11 4.52 -7.33
C ILE A 101 -15.27 3.12 -6.72
N GLU A 102 -16.05 2.24 -7.36
CA GLU A 102 -16.14 0.83 -6.97
C GLU A 102 -15.19 -0.01 -7.83
N PHE A 103 -14.18 -0.61 -7.20
CA PHE A 103 -13.27 -1.55 -7.88
C PHE A 103 -13.86 -2.96 -7.95
N GLY A 104 -14.83 -3.25 -7.08
CA GLY A 104 -15.57 -4.51 -7.08
C GLY A 104 -15.22 -5.44 -5.90
N PRO A 105 -15.92 -6.59 -5.83
CA PRO A 105 -15.67 -7.60 -4.81
C PRO A 105 -14.32 -8.26 -5.04
N ASN A 106 -13.65 -8.60 -3.94
CA ASN A 106 -12.36 -9.29 -3.96
C ASN A 106 -12.43 -10.43 -2.95
N ARG A 107 -11.98 -11.61 -3.38
CA ARG A 107 -11.82 -12.78 -2.52
C ARG A 107 -10.35 -12.90 -2.14
N LEU A 108 -10.07 -13.09 -0.86
CA LEU A 108 -8.72 -13.42 -0.42
C LEU A 108 -8.46 -14.90 -0.71
N GLU A 109 -7.62 -15.19 -1.71
CA GLU A 109 -7.34 -16.57 -2.15
C GLU A 109 -6.01 -17.11 -1.61
N SER A 110 -5.08 -16.22 -1.28
CA SER A 110 -3.77 -16.61 -0.80
C SER A 110 -3.11 -15.50 0.01
N ILE A 111 -2.14 -15.90 0.83
CA ILE A 111 -1.25 -15.01 1.57
C ILE A 111 0.16 -15.40 1.21
N HIS A 112 0.98 -14.41 0.87
CA HIS A 112 2.36 -14.61 0.43
C HIS A 112 3.33 -13.88 1.35
N ILE A 113 4.46 -14.50 1.62
CA ILE A 113 5.65 -13.82 2.11
C ILE A 113 6.44 -13.39 0.88
N SER A 114 6.60 -12.08 0.69
CA SER A 114 7.25 -11.53 -0.50
C SER A 114 8.45 -10.67 -0.14
N LYS A 115 9.46 -10.67 -1.01
CA LYS A 115 10.65 -9.86 -0.85
C LYS A 115 10.45 -8.49 -1.48
N ILE A 116 10.69 -7.44 -0.69
CA ILE A 116 10.59 -6.06 -1.16
C ILE A 116 11.67 -5.79 -2.20
N ALA A 117 11.33 -4.99 -3.23
CA ALA A 117 12.22 -4.54 -4.32
C ALA A 117 12.79 -5.63 -5.23
N GLU A 118 12.29 -6.86 -5.13
CA GLU A 118 12.58 -7.92 -6.10
C GLU A 118 11.28 -8.38 -6.75
N TYR A 119 11.30 -8.53 -8.08
CA TYR A 119 10.10 -8.77 -8.87
C TYR A 119 10.21 -10.07 -9.68
N ASP A 120 9.08 -10.71 -9.93
CA ASP A 120 8.95 -11.83 -10.85
C ASP A 120 8.76 -11.36 -12.30
N GLU A 121 8.68 -12.32 -13.23
CA GLU A 121 8.46 -12.06 -14.66
C GLU A 121 7.15 -11.33 -14.98
N ASN A 122 6.19 -11.31 -14.05
CA ASN A 122 4.90 -10.65 -14.17
C ASN A 122 4.87 -9.28 -13.46
N GLY A 123 6.01 -8.81 -12.94
CA GLY A 123 6.12 -7.53 -12.24
C GLY A 123 5.55 -7.54 -10.81
N ARG A 124 5.25 -8.71 -10.24
CA ARG A 124 4.84 -8.83 -8.82
C ARG A 124 6.06 -8.96 -7.94
N HIS A 125 5.97 -8.58 -6.67
CA HIS A 125 7.04 -8.90 -5.72
C HIS A 125 7.31 -10.40 -5.68
N ARG A 126 8.58 -10.80 -5.75
CA ARG A 126 8.95 -12.21 -5.69
C ARG A 126 8.50 -12.80 -4.35
N SER A 127 7.75 -13.89 -4.42
CA SER A 127 7.30 -14.65 -3.25
C SER A 127 8.35 -15.68 -2.83
N GLU A 128 8.64 -15.73 -1.53
CA GLU A 128 9.50 -16.75 -0.90
C GLU A 128 8.67 -17.91 -0.31
N GLY A 129 7.33 -17.83 -0.43
CA GLY A 129 6.39 -18.83 0.07
C GLY A 129 5.00 -18.23 0.26
N GLY A 130 4.00 -19.09 0.41
CA GLY A 130 2.63 -18.67 0.65
C GLY A 130 1.69 -19.82 0.99
N ILE A 131 0.51 -19.45 1.47
CA ILE A 131 -0.59 -20.36 1.76
C ILE A 131 -1.78 -20.01 0.87
N LYS A 132 -2.48 -21.03 0.37
CA LYS A 132 -3.78 -20.87 -0.28
C LYS A 132 -4.88 -20.95 0.76
N LEU A 133 -5.86 -20.07 0.66
CA LEU A 133 -7.07 -20.09 1.47
C LEU A 133 -8.14 -20.79 0.63
N SER A 134 -8.59 -21.95 1.12
CA SER A 134 -9.61 -22.81 0.50
C SER A 134 -11.01 -22.31 0.76
#